data_AF-A0A7G1KPX6-F1
#
_entry.id   AF-A0A7G1KPX6-F1
#
_cell.length_a   1.000
_cell.length_b   1.000
_cell.length_c   1.000
_cell.angle_alpha   90.00
_cell.angle_beta   90.00
_cell.angle_gamma   90.00
#
_symmetry.space_group_name_H-M   'P 1'
#
loop_
_entity.id
_entity.type
_entity.pdbx_description
1 polymer ?
#
loop_
_entity_poly.entity_id
_entity_poly.type
_entity_poly.pdbx_seq_one_letter_code
_entity_poly.pdbx_strand_id
1 'polypeptide(L)' 'MQPTVAQYAAVAAATTLITGTTSAPYLLEAADLLAGHVARVDRETLPGQGHHPEPRLLANALAAAVRR' A
#
# COMPACT_ATOMS: atom_id res chain seq x y z
N MET A 1 5.26 23.60 -3.41
CA MET A 1 4.98 23.12 -2.03
C MET A 1 5.24 21.63 -2.00
N GLN A 2 6.01 21.13 -1.02
CA GLN A 2 6.10 19.68 -0.80
C GLN A 2 4.78 19.20 -0.20
N PRO A 3 4.24 18.06 -0.67
CA PRO A 3 3.05 17.47 -0.05
C PRO A 3 3.35 17.14 1.41
N THR A 4 2.47 17.56 2.32
CA THR A 4 2.55 17.18 3.73
C THR A 4 1.78 15.86 3.93
N VAL A 5 2.16 15.06 4.93
CA VAL A 5 1.51 13.78 5.23
C VAL A 5 0.00 13.96 5.49
N ALA A 6 -0.40 15.13 6.03
CA ALA A 6 -1.80 15.49 6.25
C ALA A 6 -2.66 15.50 4.98
N GLN A 7 -2.06 15.68 3.79
CA GLN A 7 -2.82 15.66 2.54
C GLN A 7 -3.37 14.28 2.20
N TYR A 8 -2.76 13.20 2.70
CA TYR A 8 -3.28 11.84 2.50
C TYR A 8 -4.62 11.60 3.21
N ALA A 9 -4.94 12.38 4.25
CA ALA A 9 -6.26 12.33 4.89
C ALA A 9 -7.40 12.83 3.99
N ALA A 10 -7.08 13.61 2.95
CA ALA A 10 -8.06 14.08 1.98
C ALA A 10 -8.41 13.01 0.93
N VAL A 11 -7.70 11.87 0.89
CA VAL A 11 -8.02 10.77 -0.03
C VAL A 11 -9.32 10.10 0.39
N ALA A 12 -10.39 10.39 -0.34
CA ALA A 12 -11.72 9.82 -0.11
C ALA A 12 -11.98 8.50 -0.87
N ALA A 13 -11.16 8.20 -1.88
CA ALA A 13 -11.27 6.98 -2.66
C ALA A 13 -10.89 5.76 -1.81
N ALA A 14 -11.60 4.64 -2.00
CA ALA A 14 -11.16 3.37 -1.47
C ALA A 14 -9.77 3.06 -2.02
N THR A 15 -8.83 2.76 -1.12
CA THR A 15 -7.41 2.60 -1.43
C THR A 15 -6.95 1.23 -0.95
N THR A 16 -6.13 0.54 -1.75
CA THR A 16 -5.43 -0.66 -1.31
C THR A 16 -3.94 -0.38 -1.26
N LEU A 17 -3.33 -0.60 -0.10
CA LEU A 17 -1.91 -0.47 0.12
C LEU A 17 -1.25 -1.85 0.09
N ILE A 18 -0.49 -2.10 -0.97
CA ILE A 18 0.21 -3.37 -1.20
C ILE A 18 1.68 -3.20 -0.81
N THR A 19 2.16 -4.06 0.08
CA THR A 19 3.59 -4.15 0.44
C THR A 19 4.12 -5.55 0.19
N GLY A 20 5.43 -5.74 0.26
CA GLY A 20 6.04 -7.07 0.26
C GLY A 20 6.91 -7.27 1.50
N THR A 21 6.97 -8.50 2.04
CA THR A 21 7.66 -8.79 3.31
C THR A 21 9.18 -8.56 3.28
N THR A 22 9.79 -8.47 2.10
CA THR A 22 11.24 -8.20 1.95
C THR A 22 11.50 -6.76 1.50
N SER A 23 10.50 -5.88 1.58
CA SER A 23 10.70 -4.44 1.38
C SER A 23 11.66 -3.90 2.43
N ALA A 24 12.41 -2.85 2.09
CA ALA A 24 13.28 -2.20 3.06
C ALA A 24 12.48 -1.71 4.29
N PRO A 25 13.03 -1.78 5.52
CA PRO A 25 12.29 -1.43 6.73
C PRO A 25 11.62 -0.05 6.68
N TYR A 26 12.32 0.96 6.15
CA TYR A 26 11.78 2.31 6.01
C TYR A 26 10.56 2.40 5.07
N LEU A 27 10.41 1.47 4.11
CA LEU A 27 9.22 1.39 3.25
C LEU A 27 8.03 0.79 3.99
N LEU A 28 8.28 -0.18 4.88
CA LEU A 28 7.23 -0.77 5.72
C LEU A 28 6.74 0.26 6.75
N GLU A 29 7.66 0.99 7.38
CA GLU A 29 7.33 2.11 8.27
C GLU A 29 6.55 3.21 7.54
N ALA A 30 6.99 3.60 6.33
CA ALA A 30 6.27 4.58 5.52
C ALA A 30 4.86 4.08 5.13
N ALA A 31 4.70 2.79 4.84
CA ALA A 31 3.40 2.19 4.58
C ALA A 31 2.50 2.24 5.82
N ASP A 32 3.04 2.00 7.02
CA ASP A 32 2.29 2.14 8.27
C ASP A 32 1.84 3.56 8.53
N LEU A 33 2.73 4.53 8.32
CA LEU A 33 2.39 5.95 8.41
C LEU A 33 1.30 6.34 7.41
N LEU A 34 1.40 5.89 6.16
CA LEU A 34 0.39 6.18 5.13
C LEU A 34 -0.97 5.57 5.49
N ALA A 35 -0.99 4.32 5.95
CA ALA A 35 -2.22 3.65 6.37
C ALA A 35 -2.90 4.33 7.56
N GLY A 36 -2.13 4.95 8.45
CA GLY A 36 -2.67 5.74 9.56
C GLY A 36 -3.32 7.06 9.14
N HIS A 37 -3.06 7.55 7.93
CA HIS A 37 -3.59 8.84 7.45
C HIS A 37 -4.68 8.70 6.40
N VAL A 38 -4.69 7.64 5.59
CA VAL A 38 -5.74 7.43 4.57
C VAL A 38 -7.00 6.87 5.21
N ALA A 39 -8.13 7.57 5.06
CA ALA A 39 -9.38 7.24 5.76
C ALA A 39 -9.99 5.89 5.36
N ARG A 40 -9.74 5.40 4.14
CA ARG A 40 -10.30 4.15 3.60
C ARG A 40 -9.19 3.33 2.94
N VAL A 41 -8.43 2.62 3.74
CA VAL A 41 -7.29 1.83 3.29
C VAL A 41 -7.39 0.38 3.71
N ASP A 42 -7.39 -0.52 2.73
CA ASP A 42 -7.15 -1.94 2.94
C ASP A 42 -5.66 -2.23 2.77
N ARG A 43 -5.15 -3.27 3.44
CA ARG A 43 -3.75 -3.66 3.35
C ARG A 43 -3.59 -5.08 2.84
N GLU A 44 -2.60 -5.26 1.98
CA GLU A 44 -2.17 -6.56 1.49
C GLU A 44 -0.65 -6.65 1.54
N THR A 45 -0.14 -7.76 2.04
CA THR A 45 1.30 -8.00 2.16
C THR A 45 1.67 -9.26 1.40
N LEU A 46 2.47 -9.10 0.35
CA LEU A 46 2.92 -10.19 -0.51
C LEU A 46 4.12 -10.93 0.12
N PRO A 47 4.01 -12.23 0.44
CA PRO A 47 5.10 -13.00 1.03
C PRO A 47 6.31 -13.09 0.10
N GLY A 48 7.49 -12.83 0.64
CA GLY A 48 8.77 -12.93 -0.07
C GLY A 48 9.01 -11.87 -1.16
N GLN A 49 8.14 -10.86 -1.27
CA GLN A 49 8.25 -9.83 -2.30
C GLN A 49 8.90 -8.54 -1.78
N GLY A 50 9.54 -7.80 -2.67
CA GLY A 50 10.15 -6.49 -2.42
C GLY A 50 9.92 -5.54 -3.59
N HIS A 51 10.93 -4.72 -3.93
CA HIS A 51 10.81 -3.69 -4.99
C HIS A 51 10.47 -4.25 -6.39
N HIS A 52 10.81 -5.50 -6.66
CA HIS A 52 10.47 -6.22 -7.90
C HIS A 52 9.55 -7.40 -7.59
N PRO A 53 8.25 -7.15 -7.34
CA PRO A 53 7.31 -8.23 -7.05
C PRO A 53 7.09 -9.10 -8.30
N GLU A 54 6.79 -10.38 -8.08
CA GLU A 54 6.39 -11.28 -9.16
C GLU A 54 5.06 -10.78 -9.77
N PRO A 55 5.01 -10.57 -11.11
CA PRO A 55 3.86 -9.93 -11.75
C PRO A 55 2.52 -10.63 -11.53
N ARG A 56 2.49 -11.96 -11.51
CA ARG A 56 1.24 -12.72 -11.29
C ARG A 56 0.72 -12.55 -9.86
N LEU A 57 1.60 -12.53 -8.87
CA LEU A 57 1.23 -12.25 -7.48
C LEU A 57 0.65 -10.83 -7.34
N LEU A 58 1.27 -9.83 -7.95
CA LEU A 58 0.74 -8.46 -7.95
C LEU A 58 -0.61 -8.35 -8.67
N ALA A 59 -0.75 -9.01 -9.82
CA ALA A 59 -2.00 -9.02 -10.57
C ALA A 59 -3.15 -9.65 -9.77
N ASN A 60 -2.88 -10.72 -9.02
CA ASN A 60 -3.89 -11.34 -8.15
C ASN A 60 -4.32 -10.41 -7.01
N ALA A 61 -3.37 -9.71 -6.37
CA ALA A 61 -3.66 -8.73 -5.33
C ALA A 61 -4.53 -7.58 -5.86
N LEU A 62 -4.18 -7.04 -7.03
CA LEU A 62 -4.98 -6.02 -7.71
C LEU A 62 -6.37 -6.52 -8.07
N ALA A 63 -6.48 -7.74 -8.59
CA ALA A 63 -7.77 -8.34 -8.95
C ALA A 63 -8.66 -8.58 -7.71
N ALA A 64 -8.08 -8.83 -6.54
CA ALA A 64 -8.82 -8.90 -5.28
C ALA A 64 -9.24 -7.51 -4.78
N ALA A 65 -8.35 -6.51 -4.91
CA ALA A 65 -8.61 -5.13 -4.51
C ALA A 65 -9.82 -4.50 -5.24
N VAL A 66 -9.90 -4.67 -6.57
CA VAL A 66 -10.97 -4.05 -7.39
C VAL A 66 -12.35 -4.71 -7.26
N ARG A 67 -12.45 -5.84 -6.55
CA ARG A 67 -13.72 -6.56 -6.33
C ARG A 67 -14.39 -6.19 -4.99
N ARG A 68 -13.73 -5.38 -4.17
CA ARG A 68 -14.27 -4.89 -2.89
C ARG A 68 -15.07 -3.61 -3.12
#